data_AF-A0A7Y4T7D6-F1
#
_entry.id   AF-A0A7Y4T7D6-F1
#
_cell.length_a   1.000
_cell.length_b   1.000
_cell.length_c   1.000
_cell.angle_alpha   90.00
_cell.angle_beta   90.00
_cell.angle_gamma   90.00
#
_symmetry.space_group_name_H-M   'P 1'
#
loop_
_entity.id
_entity.type
_entity.pdbx_description
1 polymer ?
#
loop_
_entity_poly.entity_id
_entity_poly.type
_entity_poly.pdbx_seq_one_letter_code
_entity_poly.pdbx_strand_id
1 'polypeptide(L)'
;MRVFFAAAVSVLFAAVVIAAPTAGKPPKAVDIKKELGEKCGSAPYGLVDLNGKTASKLELEEAKFQVTGFITQADVYQDCVYKLAETHAAVLTDNDKRLLGTALKVSQDEKEAVGAAFNTAICEYNAANKIPDADCKDGKWIQQTVAQKPAKPAATPAKPAAAKPAAPATPKPQ
;
A
#
# COMPACT_ATOMS: atom_id res chain seq x y z
N MET A 1 -3.83 -23.30 -76.04
CA MET A 1 -5.20 -22.72 -76.02
C MET A 1 -5.44 -22.16 -74.63
N ARG A 2 -5.95 -20.93 -74.57
CA ARG A 2 -6.27 -20.16 -73.36
C ARG A 2 -7.45 -20.80 -72.63
N VAL A 3 -7.40 -20.93 -71.30
CA VAL A 3 -8.56 -20.71 -70.44
C VAL A 3 -8.09 -20.16 -69.10
N PHE A 4 -8.46 -18.91 -68.85
CA PHE A 4 -8.35 -18.22 -67.56
C PHE A 4 -9.56 -18.61 -66.70
N PHE A 5 -9.36 -18.92 -65.43
CA PHE A 5 -10.44 -18.89 -64.44
C PHE A 5 -10.03 -17.94 -63.30
N ALA A 6 -10.61 -16.74 -63.36
CA ALA A 6 -10.55 -15.74 -62.32
C ALA A 6 -11.54 -16.14 -61.20
N ALA A 7 -11.04 -16.32 -59.99
CA ALA A 7 -11.87 -16.40 -58.79
C ALA A 7 -11.79 -15.06 -58.05
N ALA A 8 -12.90 -14.33 -58.07
CA ALA A 8 -13.09 -13.08 -57.36
C ALA A 8 -13.17 -13.36 -55.85
N VAL A 9 -12.20 -12.84 -55.09
CA VAL A 9 -12.27 -12.76 -53.63
C VAL A 9 -12.98 -11.47 -53.27
N SER A 10 -14.27 -11.58 -52.96
CA SER A 10 -15.08 -10.50 -52.40
C SER A 10 -14.63 -10.21 -50.97
N VAL A 11 -13.75 -9.22 -50.80
CA VAL A 11 -13.40 -8.67 -49.48
C VAL A 11 -14.54 -7.74 -49.05
N LEU A 12 -15.39 -8.25 -48.15
CA LEU A 12 -16.30 -7.44 -47.35
C LEU A 12 -15.46 -6.56 -46.42
N PHE A 13 -15.23 -5.31 -46.81
CA PHE A 13 -14.74 -4.27 -45.91
C PHE A 13 -15.87 -3.92 -44.95
N ALA A 14 -15.87 -4.55 -43.78
CA ALA A 14 -16.57 -4.02 -42.61
C ALA A 14 -15.93 -2.66 -42.30
N ALA A 15 -16.69 -1.58 -42.49
CA ALA A 15 -16.30 -0.24 -42.08
C ALA A 15 -16.17 -0.23 -40.55
N VAL A 16 -14.96 -0.48 -40.06
CA VAL A 16 -14.60 -0.17 -38.67
C VAL A 16 -14.59 1.34 -38.59
N VAL A 17 -15.64 1.91 -37.98
CA VAL A 17 -15.63 3.28 -37.50
C VAL A 17 -14.58 3.33 -36.39
N ILE A 18 -13.33 3.65 -36.76
CA ILE A 18 -12.31 4.04 -35.81
C ILE A 18 -12.76 5.40 -35.29
N ALA A 19 -13.49 5.39 -34.17
CA ALA A 19 -13.71 6.59 -33.39
C ALA A 19 -12.32 7.12 -33.02
N ALA A 20 -11.89 8.18 -33.70
CA ALA A 20 -10.72 8.93 -33.31
C ALA A 20 -10.90 9.33 -31.84
N PRO A 21 -9.92 9.09 -30.95
CA PRO A 21 -9.99 9.64 -29.61
C PRO A 21 -10.16 11.15 -29.79
N THR A 22 -11.31 11.67 -29.32
CA THR A 22 -11.50 13.11 -29.25
C THR A 22 -10.29 13.64 -28.49
N ALA A 23 -9.53 14.52 -29.15
CA ALA A 23 -8.40 15.21 -28.54
C ALA A 23 -8.95 16.12 -27.44
N GLY A 24 -9.33 15.51 -26.31
CA GLY A 24 -9.64 16.18 -25.08
C GLY A 24 -8.42 17.01 -24.71
N LYS A 25 -8.67 18.24 -24.26
CA LYS A 25 -7.62 19.15 -23.80
C LYS A 25 -6.64 18.37 -22.91
N PRO A 26 -5.32 18.58 -23.06
CA PRO A 26 -4.35 17.92 -22.19
C PRO A 26 -4.76 18.18 -20.74
N PRO A 27 -4.75 17.14 -19.90
CA PRO A 27 -5.21 17.30 -18.53
C PRO A 27 -4.40 18.41 -17.85
N LYS A 28 -5.09 19.30 -17.13
CA LYS A 28 -4.45 20.44 -16.47
C LYS A 28 -3.38 19.93 -15.50
N ALA A 29 -2.21 20.55 -15.53
CA ALA A 29 -1.19 20.32 -14.52
C ALA A 29 -1.79 20.62 -13.13
N VAL A 30 -1.60 19.69 -12.21
CA VAL A 30 -2.11 19.78 -10.84
C VAL A 30 -0.97 20.23 -9.94
N ASP A 31 -1.21 21.23 -9.10
CA ASP A 31 -0.27 21.58 -8.04
C ASP A 31 -0.47 20.62 -6.87
N ILE A 32 0.30 19.54 -6.88
CA ILE A 32 0.16 18.45 -5.89
C ILE A 32 0.47 18.92 -4.48
N LYS A 33 1.35 19.92 -4.31
CA LYS A 33 1.64 20.49 -2.98
C LYS A 33 0.42 21.21 -2.44
N LYS A 34 -0.27 21.98 -3.29
CA LYS A 34 -1.51 22.66 -2.93
C LYS A 34 -2.62 21.65 -2.61
N GLU A 35 -2.86 20.67 -3.48
CA GLU A 35 -3.88 19.64 -3.26
C GLU A 35 -3.62 18.83 -1.98
N LEU A 36 -2.36 18.50 -1.69
CA LEU A 36 -1.99 17.81 -0.45
C LEU A 36 -2.43 18.60 0.79
N GLY A 37 -2.14 19.91 0.82
CA GLY A 37 -2.53 20.78 1.93
C GLY A 37 -4.04 21.01 2.01
N GLU A 38 -4.74 21.16 0.88
CA GLU A 38 -6.17 21.44 0.85
C GLU A 38 -7.04 20.20 1.11
N LYS A 39 -6.60 19.01 0.66
CA LYS A 39 -7.39 17.76 0.78
C LYS A 39 -7.01 16.94 1.99
N CYS A 40 -5.72 16.79 2.26
CA CYS A 40 -5.22 15.93 3.32
C CYS A 40 -4.81 16.71 4.57
N GLY A 41 -4.73 18.04 4.48
CA GLY A 41 -4.31 18.88 5.58
C GLY A 41 -2.81 18.78 5.85
N SER A 42 -2.44 18.99 7.11
CA SER A 42 -1.04 18.91 7.56
C SER A 42 -0.73 17.50 8.08
N ALA A 43 0.51 17.05 7.84
CA ALA A 43 0.99 15.82 8.43
C ALA A 43 0.90 15.91 9.97
N PRO A 44 0.31 14.92 10.65
CA PRO A 44 0.22 14.93 12.10
C PRO A 44 1.61 14.77 12.71
N TYR A 45 1.87 15.49 13.80
CA TYR A 45 3.10 15.43 14.58
C TYR A 45 2.77 15.10 16.04
N GLY A 46 3.54 14.20 16.66
CA GLY A 46 3.22 13.67 17.97
C GLY A 46 4.42 13.76 18.91
N LEU A 47 4.25 14.37 20.07
CA LEU A 47 5.24 14.34 21.14
C LEU A 47 4.74 13.44 22.26
N VAL A 48 5.53 12.42 22.59
CA VAL A 48 5.34 11.59 23.78
C VAL A 48 6.36 12.04 24.82
N ASP A 49 5.96 12.99 25.67
CA ASP A 49 6.76 13.41 26.83
C ASP A 49 6.29 12.65 28.07
N LEU A 50 6.69 11.38 28.16
CA LEU A 50 6.31 10.49 29.26
C LEU A 50 7.54 9.83 29.85
N ASN A 51 7.84 10.13 31.11
CA ASN A 51 8.91 9.46 31.86
C ASN A 51 8.36 8.20 32.52
N GLY A 52 8.61 7.04 31.92
CA GLY A 52 8.05 5.77 32.38
C GLY A 52 8.48 5.38 33.80
N LYS A 53 9.62 5.88 34.28
CA LYS A 53 10.12 5.57 35.64
C LYS A 53 9.30 6.24 36.74
N THR A 54 8.70 7.38 36.45
CA THR A 54 7.94 8.20 37.42
C THR A 54 6.46 8.31 37.09
N ALA A 55 6.06 7.92 35.88
CA ALA A 55 4.68 7.94 35.44
C ALA A 55 3.81 7.03 36.32
N SER A 56 2.63 7.53 36.65
CA SER A 56 1.56 6.76 37.23
C SER A 56 0.88 5.87 36.18
N LYS A 57 0.15 4.85 36.64
CA LYS A 57 -0.65 4.01 35.76
C LYS A 57 -1.69 4.82 34.96
N LEU A 58 -2.29 5.83 35.60
CA LEU A 58 -3.29 6.69 34.96
C LEU A 58 -2.66 7.50 33.82
N GLU A 59 -1.48 8.08 34.03
CA GLU A 59 -0.75 8.83 33.00
C GLU A 59 -0.37 7.93 31.81
N LEU A 60 -0.01 6.67 32.06
CA LEU A 60 0.26 5.70 30.98
C LEU A 60 -1.02 5.33 30.20
N GLU A 61 -2.16 5.19 30.87
CA GLU A 61 -3.45 4.94 30.22
C GLU A 61 -3.91 6.13 29.37
N GLU A 62 -3.72 7.36 29.87
CA GLU A 62 -4.00 8.58 29.12
C GLU A 62 -3.05 8.74 27.93
N ALA A 63 -1.74 8.53 28.13
CA ALA A 63 -0.77 8.55 27.05
C ALA A 63 -1.08 7.48 26.00
N LYS A 64 -1.52 6.29 26.40
CA LYS A 64 -1.98 5.24 25.47
C LYS A 64 -3.11 5.73 24.58
N PHE A 65 -4.10 6.42 25.17
CA PHE A 65 -5.23 6.98 24.43
C PHE A 65 -4.75 8.05 23.43
N GLN A 66 -3.89 8.96 23.85
CA GLN A 66 -3.32 9.99 22.98
C GLN A 66 -2.49 9.40 21.84
N VAL A 67 -1.62 8.44 22.12
CA VAL A 67 -0.79 7.74 21.12
C VAL A 67 -1.66 6.97 20.12
N THR A 68 -2.72 6.31 20.59
CA THR A 68 -3.66 5.61 19.70
C THR A 68 -4.40 6.59 18.79
N GLY A 69 -4.84 7.73 19.34
CA GLY A 69 -5.45 8.81 18.57
C GLY A 69 -4.49 9.37 17.51
N PHE A 70 -3.24 9.60 17.88
CA PHE A 70 -2.20 10.05 16.96
C PHE A 70 -1.95 9.05 15.82
N ILE A 71 -1.77 7.76 16.16
CA ILE A 71 -1.58 6.69 15.17
C ILE A 71 -2.77 6.66 14.18
N THR A 72 -3.98 6.79 14.68
CA THR A 72 -5.19 6.83 13.85
C THR A 72 -5.19 8.04 12.91
N GLN A 73 -4.81 9.21 13.40
CA GLN A 73 -4.69 10.42 12.56
C GLN A 73 -3.61 10.27 11.49
N ALA A 74 -2.47 9.66 11.83
CA ALA A 74 -1.41 9.35 10.87
C ALA A 74 -1.91 8.38 9.78
N ASP A 75 -2.64 7.33 10.14
CA ASP A 75 -3.22 6.39 9.18
C ASP A 75 -4.24 7.06 8.24
N VAL A 76 -5.11 7.92 8.77
CA VAL A 76 -6.06 8.71 7.97
C VAL A 76 -5.33 9.65 7.01
N TYR A 77 -4.28 10.32 7.48
CA TYR A 77 -3.46 11.18 6.64
C TYR A 77 -2.82 10.38 5.51
N GLN A 78 -2.14 9.26 5.83
CA GLN A 78 -1.49 8.42 4.83
C GLN A 78 -2.48 7.89 3.78
N ASP A 79 -3.65 7.39 4.21
CA ASP A 79 -4.72 6.96 3.30
C ASP A 79 -5.20 8.09 2.38
N CYS A 80 -5.34 9.31 2.90
CA CYS A 80 -5.64 10.47 2.07
C CYS A 80 -4.57 10.72 1.01
N VAL A 81 -3.28 10.67 1.38
CA VAL A 81 -2.18 10.88 0.43
C VAL A 81 -2.17 9.80 -0.65
N TYR A 82 -2.43 8.54 -0.31
CA TYR A 82 -2.58 7.46 -1.29
C TYR A 82 -3.74 7.71 -2.25
N LYS A 83 -4.93 8.06 -1.75
CA LYS A 83 -6.10 8.36 -2.58
C LYS A 83 -5.87 9.57 -3.50
N LEU A 84 -5.15 10.58 -3.02
CA LEU A 84 -4.76 11.73 -3.83
C LEU A 84 -3.83 11.31 -4.97
N ALA A 85 -2.84 10.46 -4.67
CA ALA A 85 -1.93 9.92 -5.67
C ALA A 85 -2.66 9.11 -6.75
N GLU A 86 -3.62 8.27 -6.35
CA GLU A 86 -4.44 7.48 -7.28
C GLU A 86 -5.33 8.36 -8.16
N THR A 87 -5.99 9.37 -7.55
CA THR A 87 -6.87 10.31 -8.25
C THR A 87 -6.15 11.07 -9.35
N HIS A 88 -4.87 11.39 -9.14
CA HIS A 88 -4.06 12.17 -10.07
C HIS A 88 -3.02 11.34 -10.84
N ALA A 89 -3.05 10.00 -10.75
CA ALA A 89 -1.99 9.13 -11.26
C ALA A 89 -1.60 9.39 -12.73
N ALA A 90 -2.55 9.74 -13.58
CA ALA A 90 -2.33 10.01 -15.00
C ALA A 90 -1.57 11.33 -15.28
N VAL A 91 -1.49 12.23 -14.30
CA VAL A 91 -0.94 13.59 -14.45
C VAL A 91 0.21 13.88 -13.50
N LEU A 92 0.56 12.95 -12.60
CA LEU A 92 1.68 13.11 -11.67
C LEU A 92 3.01 13.09 -12.42
N THR A 93 3.82 14.13 -12.19
CA THR A 93 5.24 14.10 -12.57
C THR A 93 6.04 13.23 -11.60
N ASP A 94 7.27 12.85 -11.96
CA ASP A 94 8.13 12.11 -11.03
C ASP A 94 8.52 12.93 -9.78
N ASN A 95 8.58 14.25 -9.91
CA ASN A 95 8.77 15.13 -8.75
C ASN A 95 7.55 15.09 -7.83
N ASP A 96 6.33 15.04 -8.36
CA ASP A 96 5.11 14.93 -7.54
C ASP A 96 5.04 13.60 -6.81
N LYS A 97 5.38 12.49 -7.49
CA LYS A 97 5.49 11.17 -6.85
C LYS A 97 6.50 11.19 -5.70
N ARG A 98 7.65 11.85 -5.90
CA ARG A 98 8.65 12.01 -4.84
C ARG A 98 8.14 12.86 -3.67
N LEU A 99 7.39 13.93 -3.93
CA LEU A 99 6.77 14.75 -2.88
C LEU A 99 5.77 13.93 -2.06
N LEU A 100 4.86 13.21 -2.71
CA LEU A 100 3.88 12.34 -2.05
C LEU A 100 4.56 11.22 -1.27
N GLY A 101 5.58 10.57 -1.85
CA GLY A 101 6.37 9.56 -1.17
C GLY A 101 7.12 10.10 0.05
N THR A 102 7.62 11.34 -0.02
CA THR A 102 8.25 12.01 1.13
C THR A 102 7.25 12.29 2.24
N ALA A 103 6.04 12.76 1.90
CA ALA A 103 4.99 13.01 2.87
C ALA A 103 4.57 11.72 3.60
N LEU A 104 4.38 10.62 2.86
CA LEU A 104 4.10 9.30 3.43
C LEU A 104 5.23 8.83 4.34
N LYS A 105 6.48 8.93 3.88
CA LYS A 105 7.65 8.51 4.66
C LYS A 105 7.74 9.28 5.98
N VAL A 106 7.62 10.61 5.95
CA VAL A 106 7.69 11.44 7.16
C VAL A 106 6.57 11.07 8.14
N SER A 107 5.35 10.88 7.66
CA SER A 107 4.24 10.46 8.52
C SER A 107 4.47 9.06 9.12
N GLN A 108 5.05 8.12 8.37
CA GLN A 108 5.37 6.79 8.85
C GLN A 108 6.50 6.81 9.89
N ASP A 109 7.58 7.53 9.60
CA ASP A 109 8.73 7.66 10.50
C ASP A 109 8.27 8.28 11.85
N GLU A 110 7.37 9.26 11.82
CA GLU A 110 6.80 9.88 13.03
C GLU A 110 5.86 8.91 13.79
N LYS A 111 5.00 8.18 13.08
CA LYS A 111 4.14 7.14 13.67
C LYS A 111 4.95 6.09 14.43
N GLU A 112 6.05 5.64 13.83
CA GLU A 112 6.96 4.69 14.45
C GLU A 112 7.70 5.30 15.65
N ALA A 113 8.15 6.55 15.56
CA ALA A 113 8.84 7.26 16.63
C ALA A 113 7.95 7.42 17.89
N VAL A 114 6.70 7.87 17.71
CA VAL A 114 5.73 8.02 18.81
C VAL A 114 5.41 6.66 19.44
N GLY A 115 5.17 5.64 18.63
CA GLY A 115 4.91 4.28 19.13
C GLY A 115 6.09 3.71 19.92
N ALA A 116 7.31 3.88 19.42
CA ALA A 116 8.53 3.43 20.10
C ALA A 116 8.79 4.20 21.41
N ALA A 117 8.54 5.50 21.44
CA ALA A 117 8.68 6.32 22.64
C ALA A 117 7.70 5.85 23.73
N PHE A 118 6.43 5.64 23.38
CA PHE A 118 5.42 5.14 24.32
C PHE A 118 5.77 3.74 24.85
N ASN A 119 6.18 2.82 23.97
CA ASN A 119 6.58 1.47 24.38
C ASN A 119 7.80 1.49 25.31
N THR A 120 8.74 2.42 25.08
CA THR A 120 9.88 2.62 25.97
C THR A 120 9.42 3.08 27.35
N ALA A 121 8.49 4.03 27.43
CA ALA A 121 7.92 4.46 28.71
C ALA A 121 7.19 3.32 29.45
N ILE A 122 6.48 2.45 28.73
CA ILE A 122 5.86 1.25 29.32
C ILE A 122 6.92 0.29 29.87
N CYS A 123 8.01 0.04 29.15
CA CYS A 123 9.10 -0.80 29.62
C CYS A 123 9.76 -0.23 30.88
N GLU A 124 9.99 1.08 30.93
CA GLU A 124 10.54 1.76 32.11
C GLU A 124 9.60 1.66 33.31
N TYR A 125 8.29 1.83 33.10
CA TYR A 125 7.28 1.66 34.14
C TYR A 125 7.24 0.23 34.66
N ASN A 126 7.22 -0.75 33.75
CA ASN A 126 7.19 -2.16 34.10
C ASN A 126 8.44 -2.55 34.90
N ALA A 127 9.62 -2.05 34.50
CA ALA A 127 10.86 -2.24 35.24
C ALA A 127 10.81 -1.62 36.64
N ALA A 128 10.31 -0.38 36.78
CA ALA A 128 10.19 0.31 38.07
C ALA A 128 9.21 -0.39 39.02
N ASN A 129 8.15 -1.00 38.47
CA ASN A 129 7.09 -1.67 39.24
C ASN A 129 7.27 -3.19 39.35
N LYS A 130 8.38 -3.75 38.84
CA LYS A 130 8.68 -5.19 38.82
C LYS A 130 7.61 -6.02 38.11
N ILE A 131 7.01 -5.46 37.08
CA ILE A 131 6.04 -6.15 36.22
C ILE A 131 6.83 -6.87 35.12
N PRO A 132 6.73 -8.20 35.00
CA PRO A 132 7.40 -8.93 33.93
C PRO A 132 6.77 -8.57 32.57
N ASP A 133 7.62 -8.24 31.60
CA ASP A 133 7.22 -7.91 30.24
C ASP A 133 8.17 -8.60 29.26
N ALA A 134 7.63 -9.41 28.35
CA ALA A 134 8.41 -10.20 27.40
C ALA A 134 8.91 -9.35 26.21
N ASP A 135 8.30 -8.19 25.96
CA ASP A 135 8.66 -7.27 24.88
C ASP A 135 9.67 -6.21 25.35
N CYS A 136 10.06 -6.26 26.62
CA CYS A 136 11.04 -5.38 27.24
C CYS A 136 12.25 -6.19 27.74
N LYS A 137 13.46 -5.74 27.38
CA LYS A 137 14.70 -6.27 27.94
C LYS A 137 15.46 -5.14 28.61
N ASP A 138 15.78 -5.33 29.89
CA ASP A 138 16.53 -4.36 30.70
C ASP A 138 15.89 -2.94 30.70
N GLY A 139 14.55 -2.86 30.72
CA GLY A 139 13.81 -1.60 30.68
C GLY A 139 13.83 -0.88 29.33
N LYS A 140 14.35 -1.53 28.28
CA LYS A 140 14.30 -1.03 26.91
C LYS A 140 13.31 -1.84 26.09
N TRP A 141 12.50 -1.13 25.32
CA TRP A 141 11.67 -1.77 24.31
C TRP A 141 12.58 -2.45 23.31
N ILE A 142 12.46 -3.76 23.21
CA ILE A 142 13.08 -4.51 22.13
C ILE A 142 12.16 -4.18 20.96
N GLN A 143 12.58 -3.25 20.10
CA GLN A 143 11.93 -3.09 18.81
C GLN A 143 11.99 -4.48 18.20
N GLN A 144 10.88 -5.24 18.29
CA GLN A 144 10.79 -6.50 17.61
C GLN A 144 11.06 -6.07 16.18
N THR A 145 12.21 -6.48 15.66
CA THR A 145 12.35 -6.64 14.24
C THR A 145 11.25 -7.63 13.89
N VAL A 146 10.05 -7.10 13.61
CA VAL A 146 9.32 -7.40 12.40
C VAL A 146 10.20 -6.97 11.21
N ALA A 147 11.46 -7.42 11.19
CA ALA A 147 11.93 -8.16 10.05
C ALA A 147 10.77 -9.08 9.76
N GLN A 148 10.02 -8.73 8.71
CA GLN A 148 9.15 -9.62 8.00
C GLN A 148 9.71 -11.02 8.22
N LYS A 149 9.12 -11.80 9.14
CA LYS A 149 9.31 -13.24 9.04
C LYS A 149 8.81 -13.47 7.63
N PRO A 150 9.66 -13.81 6.66
CA PRO A 150 9.20 -13.89 5.28
C PRO A 150 7.99 -14.78 5.35
N ALA A 151 6.84 -14.25 4.92
CA ALA A 151 5.64 -15.05 4.82
C ALA A 151 6.11 -16.32 4.12
N LYS A 152 6.00 -17.45 4.82
CA LYS A 152 6.33 -18.76 4.25
C LYS A 152 5.75 -18.73 2.84
N PRO A 153 6.57 -18.87 1.78
CA PRO A 153 6.08 -18.67 0.42
C PRO A 153 4.79 -19.46 0.30
N ALA A 154 3.71 -18.78 -0.06
CA ALA A 154 2.45 -19.43 -0.35
C ALA A 154 2.79 -20.57 -1.31
N ALA A 155 2.40 -21.79 -0.93
CA ALA A 155 2.69 -22.97 -1.72
C ALA A 155 2.28 -22.68 -3.16
N THR A 156 3.24 -22.77 -4.07
CA THR A 156 3.01 -22.67 -5.51
C THR A 156 1.81 -23.55 -5.85
N PRO A 157 0.76 -23.03 -6.52
CA PRO A 157 -0.32 -23.87 -7.00
C PRO A 157 0.29 -25.02 -7.79
N ALA A 158 0.00 -26.26 -7.36
CA ALA A 158 0.45 -27.43 -8.08
C ALA A 158 0.00 -27.31 -9.54
N LYS A 159 0.97 -27.39 -10.46
CA LYS A 159 0.74 -27.51 -11.89
C LYS A 159 -0.33 -28.59 -12.11
N PRO A 160 -1.46 -28.29 -12.78
CA PRO A 160 -2.43 -29.31 -13.12
C PRO A 160 -1.73 -30.43 -13.90
N ALA A 161 -1.88 -31.67 -13.43
CA ALA A 161 -1.40 -32.84 -14.14
C ALA A 161 -2.03 -32.85 -15.54
N ALA A 162 -1.18 -32.97 -16.56
CA ALA A 162 -1.63 -33.09 -17.94
C ALA A 162 -2.57 -34.30 -18.06
N ALA A 163 -3.82 -34.04 -18.44
CA ALA A 163 -4.76 -35.07 -18.79
C ALA A 163 -4.20 -35.89 -19.96
N LYS A 164 -4.09 -37.20 -19.76
CA LYS A 164 -3.71 -38.18 -20.78
C LYS A 164 -4.72 -38.09 -21.94
N PRO A 165 -4.29 -37.90 -23.20
CA PRO A 165 -5.20 -37.91 -24.34
C PRO A 165 -5.91 -39.27 -24.45
N ALA A 166 -7.23 -39.25 -24.56
CA ALA A 166 -8.01 -40.42 -24.93
C ALA A 166 -7.66 -40.85 -26.35
N ALA A 167 -7.43 -42.15 -26.54
CA ALA A 167 -7.12 -42.73 -27.83
C ALA A 167 -8.30 -42.54 -28.83
N PRO A 168 -8.03 -42.30 -30.12
CA PRO A 168 -9.07 -42.16 -31.13
C PRO A 168 -9.78 -43.49 -31.36
N ALA A 169 -11.12 -43.45 -31.35
CA ALA A 169 -11.96 -44.57 -31.72
C ALA A 169 -11.80 -44.87 -33.22
N THR A 170 -11.44 -46.12 -33.52
CA THR A 170 -11.42 -46.68 -34.88
C THR A 170 -12.83 -46.69 -35.49
N PRO A 171 -13.04 -46.19 -36.72
CA PRO A 171 -14.32 -46.30 -37.41
C PRO A 171 -14.57 -47.75 -37.83
N LYS A 172 -15.77 -48.27 -37.51
CA LYS A 172 -16.22 -49.57 -37.98
C LYS A 172 -16.84 -49.42 -39.39
N PRO A 173 -16.48 -50.26 -40.36
CA PRO A 173 -17.01 -50.16 -41.72
C PRO A 173 -18.39 -50.83 -41.87
N GLN A 174 -19.21 -50.16 -42.70
CA GLN A 174 -20.49 -50.54 -43.32
C GLN A 174 -21.74 -50.56 -42.43
#